data_AF-A0AA50Y2V3-F1
#
_entry.id   AF-A0AA50Y2V3-F1
#
_cell.length_a   1.000
_cell.length_b   1.000
_cell.length_c   1.000
_cell.angle_alpha   90.00
_cell.angle_beta   90.00
_cell.angle_gamma   90.00
#
_symmetry.space_group_name_H-M   'P 1'
#
loop_
_entity.id
_entity.type
_entity.pdbx_description
1 polymer ?
#
loop_
_entity_poly.entity_id
_entity_poly.type
_entity_poly.pdbx_seq_one_letter_code
_entity_poly.pdbx_strand_id
1 'polypeptide(L)'
;PVMMLYKGTLKVLLVLLHDFPEFLCDYHYGFCDEIPPNCIQMRNLILAAFPRNMRLPDPFTPNLKVDLLAEISLPPRAVINYATIIPSSQFKKDLDAYLKA
;
A
#
# COMPACT_ATOMS: atom_id res chain seq x y z
N PRO A 1 -26.34 -12.77 -5.34
CA PRO A 1 -26.23 -11.38 -4.83
C PRO A 1 -24.78 -10.94 -4.53
N VAL A 2 -24.08 -11.62 -3.61
CA VAL A 2 -22.71 -11.25 -3.19
C VAL A 2 -21.69 -11.31 -4.33
N MET A 3 -21.75 -12.34 -5.19
CA MET A 3 -20.85 -12.44 -6.36
C MET A 3 -21.01 -11.27 -7.34
N MET A 4 -22.24 -10.75 -7.51
CA MET A 4 -22.48 -9.58 -8.35
C MET A 4 -21.85 -8.33 -7.74
N LEU A 5 -21.98 -8.16 -6.42
CA LEU A 5 -21.34 -7.07 -5.68
C LEU A 5 -19.82 -7.16 -5.80
N TYR A 6 -19.23 -8.33 -5.57
CA TYR A 6 -17.79 -8.56 -5.72
C TYR A 6 -17.27 -8.19 -7.11
N LYS A 7 -17.94 -8.66 -8.17
CA LYS A 7 -17.58 -8.29 -9.56
C LYS A 7 -17.73 -6.80 -9.82
N GLY A 8 -18.76 -6.15 -9.26
CA GLY A 8 -18.93 -4.70 -9.30
C GLY A 8 -17.77 -3.98 -8.63
N THR A 9 -17.40 -4.38 -7.42
CA THR A 9 -16.28 -3.82 -6.66
C THR A 9 -14.96 -3.95 -7.42
N LEU A 10 -14.68 -5.12 -8.02
CA LEU A 10 -13.48 -5.30 -8.86
C LEU A 10 -13.45 -4.34 -10.05
N LYS A 11 -14.59 -4.12 -10.72
CA LYS A 11 -14.67 -3.16 -11.84
C LYS A 11 -14.38 -1.73 -11.38
N VAL A 12 -14.93 -1.33 -10.24
CA VAL A 12 -14.66 -0.01 -9.66
C VAL A 12 -13.18 0.12 -9.29
N LEU A 13 -12.59 -0.89 -8.63
CA LEU A 13 -11.16 -0.89 -8.31
C LEU A 13 -10.28 -0.82 -9.55
N LEU A 14 -10.65 -1.51 -10.64
CA LEU A 14 -9.93 -1.43 -11.92
C LEU A 14 -9.99 -0.02 -12.53
N VAL A 15 -11.16 0.63 -12.52
CA VAL A 15 -11.30 2.02 -12.97
C VAL A 15 -10.44 2.95 -12.13
N LEU A 16 -10.48 2.81 -10.79
CA LEU A 16 -9.65 3.60 -9.89
C LEU A 16 -8.16 3.37 -10.13
N LEU A 17 -7.73 2.12 -10.33
CA LEU A 17 -6.33 1.78 -10.62
C LEU A 17 -5.86 2.41 -11.93
N HIS A 18 -6.71 2.43 -12.96
CA HIS A 18 -6.36 3.00 -14.26
C HIS A 18 -6.36 4.54 -14.26
N ASP A 19 -7.42 5.17 -13.76
CA ASP A 19 -7.65 6.61 -13.90
C ASP A 19 -7.08 7.43 -12.72
N PHE A 20 -7.02 6.83 -11.53
CA PHE A 20 -6.69 7.48 -10.26
C PHE A 20 -5.78 6.63 -9.37
N PRO A 21 -4.66 6.07 -9.87
CA PRO A 21 -3.81 5.18 -9.08
C PRO A 21 -3.30 5.84 -7.80
N GLU A 22 -3.00 7.14 -7.81
CA GLU A 22 -2.52 7.86 -6.63
C GLU A 22 -3.53 7.83 -5.47
N PHE A 23 -4.84 7.81 -5.76
CA PHE A 23 -5.87 7.66 -4.73
C PHE A 23 -5.77 6.29 -4.06
N LEU A 24 -5.62 5.21 -4.82
CA LEU A 24 -5.43 3.88 -4.24
C LEU A 24 -4.11 3.78 -3.47
N CYS A 25 -3.04 4.43 -3.96
CA CYS A 25 -1.76 4.52 -3.22
C CYS A 25 -1.93 5.21 -1.87
N ASP A 26 -2.55 6.39 -1.87
CA ASP A 26 -2.65 7.24 -0.69
C ASP A 26 -3.49 6.59 0.43
N TYR A 27 -4.50 5.79 0.06
CA TYR A 27 -5.42 5.11 0.98
C TYR A 27 -5.18 3.60 1.13
N HIS A 28 -4.08 3.06 0.58
CA HIS A 28 -3.84 1.60 0.51
C HIS A 28 -3.94 0.91 1.88
N TYR A 29 -3.43 1.54 2.94
CA TYR A 29 -3.44 0.98 4.29
C TYR A 29 -4.87 0.74 4.77
N GLY A 30 -5.72 1.76 4.71
CA GLY A 30 -7.11 1.67 5.19
C GLY A 30 -7.91 0.62 4.42
N PHE A 31 -7.74 0.55 3.10
CA PHE A 31 -8.38 -0.51 2.33
C PHE A 31 -7.87 -1.91 2.70
N CYS A 32 -6.55 -2.07 2.91
CA CYS A 32 -5.98 -3.37 3.27
C CYS A 32 -6.30 -3.81 4.70
N ASP A 33 -6.60 -2.89 5.60
CA ASP A 33 -7.02 -3.18 6.98
C ASP A 33 -8.44 -3.75 7.01
N GLU A 34 -9.33 -3.22 6.16
CA GLU A 34 -10.73 -3.65 6.07
C GLU A 34 -10.94 -4.87 5.15
N ILE A 35 -10.10 -5.06 4.12
CA ILE A 35 -10.24 -6.16 3.17
C ILE A 35 -9.58 -7.44 3.72
N PRO A 36 -10.32 -8.55 3.86
CA PRO A 36 -9.77 -9.80 4.38
C PRO A 36 -8.52 -10.29 3.63
N PRO A 37 -7.53 -10.88 4.33
CA PRO A 37 -6.28 -11.32 3.70
C PRO A 37 -6.45 -12.33 2.56
N ASN A 38 -7.52 -13.12 2.56
CA ASN A 38 -7.84 -14.09 1.50
C ASN A 38 -8.45 -13.46 0.23
N CYS A 39 -8.81 -12.16 0.25
CA CYS A 39 -9.30 -11.43 -0.92
C CYS A 39 -8.13 -10.95 -1.81
N ILE A 40 -7.30 -11.89 -2.26
CA ILE A 40 -6.03 -11.63 -2.96
C ILE A 40 -6.18 -10.67 -4.13
N GLN A 41 -7.18 -10.90 -5.00
CA GLN A 41 -7.38 -10.08 -6.19
C GLN A 41 -7.70 -8.63 -5.85
N MET A 42 -8.56 -8.38 -4.86
CA MET A 42 -8.91 -7.02 -4.45
C MET A 42 -7.72 -6.30 -3.85
N ARG A 43 -6.97 -6.97 -2.97
CA ARG A 43 -5.75 -6.40 -2.37
C ARG A 43 -4.69 -6.11 -3.42
N ASN A 44 -4.51 -7.00 -4.40
CA ASN A 44 -3.56 -6.78 -5.49
C ASN A 44 -3.92 -5.57 -6.35
N LEU A 45 -5.20 -5.32 -6.63
CA LEU A 45 -5.60 -4.12 -7.37
C LEU A 45 -5.25 -2.83 -6.64
N ILE A 46 -5.36 -2.82 -5.31
CA ILE A 46 -4.97 -1.67 -4.48
C ILE A 46 -3.46 -1.54 -4.39
N LEU A 47 -2.74 -2.63 -4.10
CA LEU A 47 -1.30 -2.64 -3.86
C LEU A 47 -0.47 -2.54 -5.16
N ALA A 48 -1.08 -2.79 -6.32
CA ALA A 48 -0.45 -2.55 -7.62
C ALA A 48 -0.51 -1.08 -8.06
N ALA A 49 -1.22 -0.22 -7.32
CA ALA A 49 -1.25 1.20 -7.63
C ALA A 49 0.09 1.86 -7.27
N PHE A 50 0.61 2.68 -8.18
CA PHE A 50 1.80 3.51 -7.97
C PHE A 50 1.62 4.87 -8.68
N PRO A 51 2.35 5.93 -8.29
CA PRO A 51 2.23 7.25 -8.92
C PRO A 51 2.51 7.22 -10.42
N ARG A 52 1.71 7.91 -11.24
CA ARG A 52 1.86 7.89 -12.71
C ARG A 52 3.20 8.37 -13.24
N ASN A 53 3.89 9.22 -12.50
CA ASN A 53 5.21 9.73 -12.85
C ASN A 53 6.36 8.79 -12.43
N MET A 54 6.07 7.74 -11.67
CA MET A 54 7.05 6.73 -11.28
C MET A 54 7.29 5.76 -12.44
N ARG A 55 8.55 5.47 -12.71
CA ARG A 55 8.95 4.44 -13.68
C ARG A 55 9.52 3.25 -12.92
N LEU A 56 8.76 2.17 -12.89
CA LEU A 56 9.22 0.93 -12.26
C LEU A 56 10.27 0.27 -13.16
N PRO A 57 11.43 -0.13 -12.61
CA PRO A 57 12.37 -0.96 -13.35
C PRO A 57 11.74 -2.32 -13.64
N ASP A 58 12.10 -2.95 -14.76
CA ASP A 58 11.67 -4.31 -15.04
C ASP A 58 12.28 -5.26 -13.99
N PRO A 59 11.45 -5.99 -13.21
CA PRO A 59 11.94 -6.89 -12.16
C PRO A 59 12.79 -8.05 -12.69
N PHE A 60 12.74 -8.34 -13.99
CA PHE A 60 13.54 -9.39 -14.64
C PHE A 60 14.85 -8.86 -15.24
N THR A 61 15.16 -7.57 -15.08
CA THR A 61 16.42 -6.98 -15.53
C THR A 61 17.61 -7.67 -14.83
N PRO A 62 18.51 -8.34 -15.56
CA PRO A 62 19.67 -8.98 -14.94
C PRO A 62 20.54 -7.95 -14.22
N ASN A 63 21.02 -8.29 -13.03
CA ASN A 63 21.87 -7.44 -12.20
C ASN A 63 21.26 -6.06 -11.86
N LEU A 64 19.92 -5.96 -11.76
CA LEU A 64 19.25 -4.75 -11.26
C LEU A 64 19.78 -4.40 -9.85
N LYS A 65 20.34 -3.20 -9.72
CA LYS A 65 20.85 -2.67 -8.45
C LYS A 65 19.79 -1.81 -7.77
N VAL A 66 18.95 -2.47 -6.96
CA VAL A 66 17.84 -1.81 -6.24
C VAL A 66 18.34 -0.72 -5.29
N ASP A 67 19.52 -0.92 -4.70
CA ASP A 67 20.21 0.02 -3.80
C ASP A 67 20.61 1.35 -4.47
N LEU A 68 20.67 1.39 -5.81
CA LEU A 68 21.00 2.59 -6.57
C LEU A 68 19.76 3.36 -7.06
N LEU A 69 18.56 2.84 -6.84
CA LEU A 69 17.32 3.54 -7.21
C LEU A 69 17.11 4.71 -6.24
N ALA A 70 16.93 5.92 -6.77
CA ALA A 70 16.77 7.12 -5.94
C ALA A 70 15.54 7.02 -5.01
N GLU A 71 14.50 6.33 -5.50
CA GLU A 71 13.19 6.21 -4.86
C GLU A 71 13.22 5.41 -3.55
N ILE A 72 14.22 4.55 -3.31
CA ILE A 72 14.28 3.72 -2.08
C ILE A 72 14.46 4.55 -0.81
N SER A 73 15.02 5.74 -0.96
CA SER A 73 15.25 6.69 0.15
C SER A 73 14.00 7.50 0.48
N LEU A 74 12.96 7.44 -0.36
CA LEU A 74 11.76 8.22 -0.21
C LEU A 74 10.71 7.42 0.56
N PRO A 75 10.04 8.01 1.57
CA PRO A 75 8.93 7.35 2.22
C PRO A 75 7.78 7.15 1.21
N PRO A 76 6.98 6.08 1.36
CA PRO A 76 5.82 5.88 0.51
C PRO A 76 4.78 6.98 0.73
N ARG A 77 3.94 7.19 -0.28
CA ARG A 77 2.75 8.03 -0.12
C ARG A 77 1.72 7.30 0.74
N ALA A 78 1.22 7.97 1.77
CA ALA A 78 0.14 7.46 2.59
C ALA A 78 -0.57 8.62 3.31
N VAL A 79 -1.90 8.56 3.38
CA VAL A 79 -2.72 9.48 4.18
C VAL A 79 -2.74 9.07 5.66
N ILE A 80 -2.45 7.80 5.96
CA ILE A 80 -2.47 7.32 7.34
C ILE A 80 -1.31 7.91 8.16
N ASN A 81 -1.64 8.32 9.38
CA ASN A 81 -0.64 8.64 10.40
C ASN A 81 -0.25 7.36 11.16
N TYR A 82 0.83 6.71 10.72
CA TYR A 82 1.30 5.48 11.35
C TYR A 82 1.64 5.66 12.84
N ALA A 83 2.07 6.87 13.25
CA ALA A 83 2.44 7.14 14.63
C ALA A 83 1.27 7.08 15.61
N THR A 84 0.02 7.15 15.11
CA THR A 84 -1.20 7.10 15.91
C THR A 84 -1.88 5.73 15.90
N ILE A 85 -1.39 4.76 15.11
CA ILE A 85 -1.99 3.42 15.02
C ILE A 85 -1.87 2.70 16.36
N ILE A 86 -0.69 2.75 16.97
CA ILE A 86 -0.48 2.23 18.32
C ILE A 86 -0.93 3.33 19.28
N PRO A 87 -1.98 3.11 20.10
CA PRO A 87 -2.40 4.09 21.09
C PRO A 87 -1.25 4.41 22.05
N SER A 88 -1.28 5.61 22.65
CA SER A 88 -0.35 6.07 23.69
C SER A 88 -0.44 5.23 24.98
N SER A 89 0.00 3.99 24.88
CA SER A 89 -0.11 2.90 25.84
C SER A 89 1.26 2.60 26.45
N GLN A 90 1.29 1.81 27.52
CA GLN A 90 2.55 1.31 28.08
C GLN A 90 3.34 0.53 27.01
N PHE A 91 2.64 -0.27 26.21
CA PHE A 91 3.23 -0.99 25.07
C PHE A 91 3.98 -0.06 24.10
N LYS A 92 3.38 1.08 23.72
CA LYS A 92 4.06 2.05 22.85
C LYS A 92 5.34 2.59 23.48
N LYS A 93 5.31 2.91 24.78
CA LYS A 93 6.48 3.42 25.51
C LYS A 93 7.59 2.38 25.58
N ASP A 94 7.25 1.13 25.87
CA ASP A 94 8.21 0.03 25.96
C ASP A 94 8.86 -0.25 24.59
N LEU A 95 8.06 -0.22 23.52
CA LEU A 95 8.56 -0.34 22.15
C LEU A 95 9.50 0.82 21.78
N ASP A 96 9.10 2.06 22.05
CA ASP A 96 9.91 3.24 21.77
C ASP A 96 11.22 3.26 22.60
N ALA A 97 11.22 2.66 23.80
CA ALA A 97 12.42 2.48 24.62
C ALA A 97 13.35 1.40 24.06
N TYR A 98 12.78 0.26 23.63
CA TYR A 98 13.54 -0.83 23.03
C TYR A 98 14.25 -0.42 21.73
N LEU A 99 13.58 0.35 20.87
CA LEU A 99 14.15 0.81 19.59
C LEU A 99 15.21 1.91 19.72
N LYS A 100 15.30 2.57 20.88
CA LYS A 100 16.32 3.61 21.17
C LYS A 100 17.61 3.04 21.77
N ALA A 101 17.54 1.84 22.34
CA ALA A 101 18.67 1.13 22.93
C ALA A 101 19.59 0.58 21.84
#